data_AF-A0A1X9NEM0-F1
#
_entry.id   AF-A0A1X9NEM0-F1
#
_cell.length_a   1.000
_cell.length_b   1.000
_cell.length_c   1.000
_cell.angle_alpha   90.00
_cell.angle_beta   90.00
_cell.angle_gamma   90.00
#
_symmetry.space_group_name_H-M   'P 1'
#
loop_
_entity.id
_entity.type
_entity.pdbx_description
1 polymer ?
#
loop_
_entity_poly.entity_id
_entity_poly.type
_entity_poly.pdbx_seq_one_letter_code
_entity_poly.pdbx_strand_id
1 'polypeptide(L)'
;MRGSNWSEKEVSAAVTAYLKLYSAEKNGEKPVKSHIYNDLSKLHPNRTPKSFELKFQNISAVLHNENLPYCNGLKPRFNYQKLLRLVVLDQLDRTPIPSLEPHEILREKLSFLKNKGAIKADKKGTGKHGLALEEALGISANSSKKPDFMGIELKTKKDKSLQTLFSRTPSNYNYAIDKNDLFRKFAYQDPKRGRKALYTSFNNTPDSLGFYLATTDQKISVMHKNRELCSYEAEDIESALLSKHTRTAYIYITAKSSPPSFTINSVKYCQHPSIIRFLRLVREGKIYLDFTLSEKGEKIKDHGFLWRIKGDSINTLYLSNEDLI
;
A
#
# COMPACT_ATOMS: atom_id res chain seq x y z
N MET A 1 -6.36 40.87 -12.69
CA MET A 1 -6.66 40.24 -11.38
C MET A 1 -6.49 38.73 -11.50
N ARG A 2 -5.40 38.16 -10.97
CA ARG A 2 -5.16 36.70 -11.00
C ARG A 2 -5.62 36.12 -9.66
N GLY A 3 -6.81 35.51 -9.63
CA GLY A 3 -7.37 34.92 -8.40
C GLY A 3 -8.89 34.89 -8.27
N SER A 4 -9.66 35.25 -9.30
CA SER A 4 -11.13 35.15 -9.23
C SER A 4 -11.60 33.70 -9.06
N ASN A 5 -12.73 33.51 -8.37
CA ASN A 5 -13.41 32.23 -8.28
C ASN A 5 -13.71 31.66 -9.68
N TRP A 6 -13.59 30.33 -9.84
CA TRP A 6 -13.91 29.66 -11.09
C TRP A 6 -15.41 29.73 -11.34
N SER A 7 -15.81 30.28 -12.49
CA SER A 7 -17.22 30.31 -12.87
C SER A 7 -17.68 28.94 -13.36
N GLU A 8 -18.98 28.69 -13.34
CA GLU A 8 -19.57 27.46 -13.87
C GLU A 8 -19.20 27.23 -15.34
N LYS A 9 -19.18 28.29 -16.15
CA LYS A 9 -18.77 28.22 -17.57
C LYS A 9 -17.33 27.74 -17.73
N GLU A 10 -16.40 28.27 -16.93
CA GLU A 10 -14.98 27.85 -16.95
C GLU A 10 -14.81 26.39 -16.48
N VAL A 11 -15.55 25.99 -15.44
CA VAL A 11 -15.53 24.63 -14.91
C VAL A 11 -16.08 23.64 -15.92
N SER A 12 -17.24 23.94 -16.52
CA SER A 12 -17.91 23.07 -17.49
C SER A 12 -17.06 22.86 -18.74
N ALA A 13 -16.38 23.92 -19.22
CA ALA A 13 -15.43 23.82 -20.32
C ALA A 13 -14.25 22.89 -19.99
N ALA A 14 -13.69 23.00 -18.78
CA ALA A 14 -12.61 22.13 -18.32
C ALA A 14 -13.06 20.66 -18.19
N VAL A 15 -14.24 20.40 -17.61
CA VAL A 15 -14.81 19.05 -17.46
C VAL A 15 -15.07 18.42 -18.83
N THR A 16 -15.71 19.15 -19.76
CA THR A 16 -15.98 18.68 -21.12
C THR A 16 -14.69 18.31 -21.85
N ALA A 17 -13.67 19.18 -21.79
CA ALA A 17 -12.39 18.92 -22.42
C ALA A 17 -11.64 17.74 -21.78
N TYR A 18 -11.77 17.56 -20.46
CA TYR A 18 -11.20 16.41 -19.76
C TYR A 18 -11.84 15.10 -20.22
N LEU A 19 -13.16 15.02 -20.34
CA LEU A 19 -13.85 13.79 -20.78
C LEU A 19 -13.56 13.45 -22.24
N LYS A 20 -13.38 14.46 -23.10
CA LYS A 20 -12.88 14.26 -24.47
C LYS A 20 -11.47 13.68 -24.48
N LEU A 21 -10.57 14.23 -23.65
CA LEU A 21 -9.22 13.68 -23.46
C LEU A 21 -9.26 12.24 -22.96
N TYR A 22 -10.12 11.93 -21.98
CA TYR A 22 -10.30 10.57 -21.46
C TYR A 22 -10.74 9.60 -22.56
N SER A 23 -11.76 9.96 -23.33
CA SER A 23 -12.29 9.14 -24.43
C SER A 23 -11.21 8.89 -25.50
N ALA A 24 -10.46 9.93 -25.88
CA ALA A 24 -9.35 9.81 -26.81
C ALA A 24 -8.25 8.87 -26.30
N GLU A 25 -7.83 9.00 -25.03
CA GLU A 25 -6.86 8.08 -24.42
C GLU A 25 -7.35 6.62 -24.42
N LYS A 26 -8.66 6.40 -24.19
CA LYS A 26 -9.27 5.06 -24.21
C LYS A 26 -9.35 4.46 -25.61
N ASN A 27 -9.46 5.29 -26.64
CA ASN A 27 -9.40 4.88 -28.04
C ASN A 27 -7.96 4.68 -28.55
N GLY A 28 -6.96 4.75 -27.67
CA GLY A 28 -5.55 4.56 -28.02
C GLY A 28 -4.88 5.80 -28.63
N GLU A 29 -5.59 6.93 -28.69
CA GLU A 29 -5.01 8.20 -29.13
C GLU A 29 -4.04 8.74 -28.07
N LYS A 30 -3.11 9.59 -28.50
CA LYS A 30 -2.12 10.23 -27.61
C LYS A 30 -2.19 11.76 -27.68
N PRO A 31 -3.29 12.39 -27.23
CA PRO A 31 -3.43 13.85 -27.31
C PRO A 31 -2.34 14.57 -26.51
N VAL A 32 -1.83 15.66 -27.07
CA VAL A 32 -0.86 16.53 -26.40
C VAL A 32 -1.59 17.46 -25.45
N LYS A 33 -1.59 17.11 -24.16
CA LYS A 33 -2.32 17.83 -23.10
C LYS A 33 -2.05 19.33 -23.05
N SER A 34 -0.82 19.77 -23.35
CA SER A 34 -0.47 21.21 -23.38
C SER A 34 -1.24 22.00 -24.44
N HIS A 35 -1.58 21.41 -25.59
CA HIS A 35 -2.41 22.06 -26.61
C HIS A 35 -3.82 22.31 -26.07
N ILE A 36 -4.43 21.31 -25.42
CA ILE A 36 -5.76 21.42 -24.81
C ILE A 36 -5.78 22.56 -23.78
N TYR A 37 -4.76 22.67 -22.93
CA TYR A 37 -4.68 23.74 -21.93
C TYR A 37 -4.53 25.12 -22.55
N ASN A 38 -3.75 25.23 -23.64
CA ASN A 38 -3.58 26.48 -24.38
C ASN A 38 -4.89 26.91 -25.04
N ASP A 39 -5.62 25.99 -25.65
CA ASP A 39 -6.88 26.29 -26.33
C ASP A 39 -7.98 26.69 -25.34
N LEU A 40 -8.06 26.01 -24.19
CA LEU A 40 -8.95 26.43 -23.10
C LEU A 40 -8.57 27.82 -22.56
N SER A 41 -7.28 28.14 -22.45
CA SER A 41 -6.81 29.46 -22.01
C SER A 41 -7.15 30.57 -23.00
N LYS A 42 -7.10 30.31 -24.32
CA LYS A 42 -7.56 31.27 -25.34
C LYS A 42 -9.06 31.55 -25.21
N LEU A 43 -9.87 30.54 -24.93
CA LEU A 43 -11.32 30.67 -24.75
C LEU A 43 -11.69 31.33 -23.40
N HIS A 44 -10.84 31.18 -22.38
CA HIS A 44 -11.04 31.70 -21.04
C HIS A 44 -9.81 32.50 -20.59
N PRO A 45 -9.63 33.74 -21.08
CA PRO A 45 -8.40 34.51 -20.91
C PRO A 45 -8.05 34.87 -19.45
N ASN A 46 -9.01 34.73 -18.52
CA ASN A 46 -8.77 34.88 -17.08
C ASN A 46 -8.02 33.69 -16.45
N ARG A 47 -7.81 32.60 -17.19
CA ARG A 47 -7.15 31.37 -16.75
C ARG A 47 -5.93 31.06 -17.60
N THR A 48 -4.83 30.69 -16.96
CA THR A 48 -3.61 30.27 -17.65
C THR A 48 -3.68 28.78 -18.02
N PRO A 49 -2.85 28.30 -18.96
CA PRO A 49 -2.73 26.87 -19.25
C PRO A 49 -2.40 26.06 -17.99
N LYS A 50 -1.56 26.60 -17.10
CA LYS A 50 -1.23 25.95 -15.83
C LYS A 50 -2.44 25.82 -14.90
N SER A 51 -3.34 26.82 -14.89
CA SER A 51 -4.59 26.74 -14.13
C SER A 51 -5.50 25.61 -14.64
N PHE A 52 -5.55 25.36 -15.94
CA PHE A 52 -6.29 24.23 -16.51
C PHE A 52 -5.65 22.88 -16.22
N GLU A 53 -4.32 22.76 -16.26
CA GLU A 53 -3.64 21.53 -15.83
C GLU A 53 -4.00 21.16 -14.39
N LEU A 54 -3.94 22.13 -13.46
CA LEU A 54 -4.34 21.92 -12.06
C LEU A 54 -5.83 21.57 -11.94
N LYS A 55 -6.69 22.17 -12.78
CA LYS A 55 -8.12 21.85 -12.82
C LYS A 55 -8.36 20.42 -13.29
N PHE A 56 -7.62 19.93 -14.28
CA PHE A 56 -7.68 18.55 -14.76
C PHE A 56 -7.22 17.54 -13.70
N GLN A 57 -6.19 17.89 -12.92
CA GLN A 57 -5.79 17.12 -11.75
C GLN A 57 -6.88 17.10 -10.66
N ASN A 58 -7.61 18.21 -10.48
CA ASN A 58 -8.76 18.23 -9.58
C ASN A 58 -9.91 17.34 -10.09
N ILE A 59 -10.20 17.33 -11.40
CA ILE A 59 -11.19 16.42 -12.00
C ILE A 59 -10.79 14.97 -11.73
N SER A 60 -9.51 14.63 -11.92
CA SER A 60 -8.98 13.29 -11.61
C SER A 60 -9.16 12.91 -10.14
N ALA A 61 -9.11 13.88 -9.20
CA ALA A 61 -9.42 13.63 -7.79
C ALA A 61 -10.91 13.41 -7.52
N VAL A 62 -11.81 14.09 -8.24
CA VAL A 62 -13.24 13.79 -8.15
C VAL A 62 -13.49 12.36 -8.64
N LEU A 63 -12.98 11.99 -9.82
CA LEU A 63 -13.13 10.62 -10.36
C LEU A 63 -12.51 9.57 -9.42
N HIS A 64 -11.35 9.86 -8.84
CA HIS A 64 -10.73 8.98 -7.85
C HIS A 64 -11.64 8.74 -6.63
N ASN A 65 -12.30 9.79 -6.12
CA ASN A 65 -13.21 9.66 -4.97
C ASN A 65 -14.48 8.86 -5.29
N GLU A 66 -14.90 8.86 -6.56
CA GLU A 66 -16.02 8.06 -7.05
C GLU A 66 -15.58 6.65 -7.53
N ASN A 67 -14.33 6.25 -7.27
CA ASN A 67 -13.72 4.99 -7.74
C ASN A 67 -13.79 4.79 -9.28
N LEU A 68 -13.71 5.88 -10.04
CA LEU A 68 -13.76 5.86 -11.50
C LEU A 68 -12.37 5.99 -12.11
N PRO A 69 -12.14 5.41 -13.31
CA PRO A 69 -10.91 5.61 -14.05
C PRO A 69 -10.74 7.08 -14.45
N TYR A 70 -9.48 7.52 -14.52
CA TYR A 70 -9.08 8.89 -14.83
C TYR A 70 -7.91 8.90 -15.81
N CYS A 71 -7.61 10.02 -16.46
CA CYS A 71 -6.55 10.11 -17.47
C CYS A 71 -5.14 9.82 -16.92
N ASN A 72 -4.24 9.33 -17.77
CA ASN A 72 -2.86 9.04 -17.39
C ASN A 72 -1.99 10.30 -17.32
N GLY A 73 -1.07 10.33 -16.35
CA GLY A 73 -0.21 11.49 -16.09
C GLY A 73 -0.91 12.70 -15.44
N LEU A 74 -2.23 12.60 -15.17
CA LEU A 74 -2.99 13.59 -14.41
C LEU A 74 -3.23 13.08 -13.00
N LYS A 75 -2.24 13.31 -12.14
CA LYS A 75 -2.28 12.90 -10.72
C LYS A 75 -3.46 13.59 -10.01
N PRO A 76 -4.27 12.86 -9.22
CA PRO A 76 -5.32 13.45 -8.39
C PRO A 76 -4.80 14.59 -7.50
N ARG A 77 -5.51 15.73 -7.52
CA ARG A 77 -5.30 16.84 -6.59
C ARG A 77 -6.59 17.12 -5.80
N PHE A 78 -6.63 16.66 -4.55
CA PHE A 78 -7.85 16.60 -3.73
C PHE A 78 -8.34 17.96 -3.17
N ASN A 79 -7.52 19.01 -3.24
CA ASN A 79 -7.98 20.35 -2.89
C ASN A 79 -8.73 20.97 -4.09
N TYR A 80 -10.06 20.90 -4.07
CA TYR A 80 -10.94 21.47 -5.08
C TYR A 80 -12.24 22.03 -4.50
N GLN A 81 -12.86 22.97 -5.24
CA GLN A 81 -14.11 23.62 -4.86
C GLN A 81 -15.33 22.68 -5.02
N LYS A 82 -16.37 22.87 -4.19
CA LYS A 82 -17.63 22.10 -4.28
C LYS A 82 -18.27 22.14 -5.68
N LEU A 83 -18.25 23.32 -6.33
CA LEU A 83 -18.77 23.51 -7.69
C LEU A 83 -18.17 22.52 -8.71
N LEU A 84 -16.86 22.22 -8.61
CA LEU A 84 -16.23 21.28 -9.53
C LEU A 84 -16.83 19.88 -9.39
N ARG A 85 -17.05 19.42 -8.16
CA ARG A 85 -17.64 18.11 -7.91
C ARG A 85 -19.05 18.04 -8.50
N LEU A 86 -19.88 19.05 -8.27
CA LEU A 86 -21.24 19.09 -8.81
C LEU A 86 -21.27 19.00 -10.33
N VAL A 87 -20.45 19.80 -11.02
CA VAL A 87 -20.39 19.80 -12.49
C VAL A 87 -19.85 18.47 -13.03
N VAL A 88 -18.84 17.86 -12.38
CA VAL A 88 -18.35 16.53 -12.78
C VAL A 88 -19.46 15.48 -12.64
N LEU A 89 -20.19 15.46 -11.53
CA LEU A 89 -21.25 14.49 -11.30
C LEU A 89 -22.43 14.67 -12.25
N ASP A 90 -22.89 15.91 -12.48
CA ASP A 90 -23.94 16.21 -13.47
C ASP A 90 -23.51 15.77 -14.89
N GLN A 91 -22.24 15.98 -15.25
CA GLN A 91 -21.76 15.54 -16.55
C GLN A 91 -21.65 14.01 -16.64
N LEU A 92 -21.27 13.32 -15.57
CA LEU A 92 -21.21 11.85 -15.53
C LEU A 92 -22.60 11.22 -15.61
N ASP A 93 -23.64 11.88 -15.10
CA ASP A 93 -25.03 11.43 -15.25
C ASP A 93 -25.46 11.42 -16.73
N ARG A 94 -25.03 12.42 -17.50
CA ARG A 94 -25.33 12.56 -18.94
C ARG A 94 -24.41 11.73 -19.82
N THR A 95 -23.16 11.58 -19.44
CA THR A 95 -22.13 10.86 -20.21
C THR A 95 -21.29 10.01 -19.25
N PRO A 96 -21.79 8.82 -18.89
CA PRO A 96 -21.13 7.96 -17.94
C PRO A 96 -19.75 7.51 -18.42
N ILE A 97 -18.79 7.53 -17.51
CA ILE A 97 -17.54 6.79 -17.69
C ILE A 97 -17.82 5.34 -17.28
N PRO A 98 -17.47 4.33 -18.10
CA PRO A 98 -17.60 2.93 -17.71
C PRO A 98 -16.88 2.67 -16.38
N SER A 99 -17.61 2.06 -15.44
CA SER A 99 -17.01 1.61 -14.19
C SER A 99 -15.98 0.52 -14.49
N LEU A 100 -14.86 0.56 -13.79
CA LEU A 100 -13.83 -0.47 -13.81
C LEU A 100 -13.56 -0.90 -12.38
N GLU A 101 -13.16 -2.15 -12.21
CA GLU A 101 -12.73 -2.59 -10.90
C GLU A 101 -11.45 -1.84 -10.48
N PRO A 102 -11.30 -1.48 -9.20
CA PRO A 102 -10.13 -0.72 -8.73
C PRO A 102 -8.77 -1.31 -9.13
N HIS A 103 -8.66 -2.63 -9.25
CA HIS A 103 -7.41 -3.31 -9.64
C HIS A 103 -7.10 -3.14 -11.14
N GLU A 104 -8.12 -2.98 -11.99
CA GLU A 104 -7.95 -2.68 -13.42
C GLU A 104 -7.48 -1.24 -13.62
N ILE A 105 -8.05 -0.30 -12.85
CA ILE A 105 -7.59 1.10 -12.83
C ILE A 105 -6.14 1.14 -12.37
N LEU A 106 -5.80 0.42 -11.28
CA LEU A 106 -4.43 0.33 -10.77
C LEU A 106 -3.49 -0.26 -11.83
N ARG A 107 -3.89 -1.32 -12.53
CA ARG A 107 -3.13 -1.92 -13.65
C ARG A 107 -2.80 -0.87 -14.70
N GLU A 108 -3.77 -0.10 -15.17
CA GLU A 108 -3.54 0.96 -16.16
C GLU A 108 -2.53 2.01 -15.66
N LYS A 109 -2.66 2.44 -14.40
CA LYS A 109 -1.76 3.44 -13.81
C LYS A 109 -0.34 2.92 -13.68
N LEU A 110 -0.17 1.69 -13.19
CA LEU A 110 1.14 1.08 -13.02
C LEU A 110 1.78 0.74 -14.38
N SER A 111 1.02 0.32 -15.39
CA SER A 111 1.53 0.09 -16.75
C SER A 111 2.00 1.40 -17.39
N PHE A 112 1.24 2.48 -17.21
CA PHE A 112 1.66 3.81 -17.64
C PHE A 112 2.99 4.22 -16.98
N LEU A 113 3.14 3.99 -15.66
CA LEU A 113 4.38 4.30 -14.94
C LEU A 113 5.55 3.41 -15.41
N LYS A 114 5.34 2.11 -15.61
CA LYS A 114 6.33 1.17 -16.15
C LYS A 114 6.84 1.63 -17.52
N ASN A 115 5.93 2.02 -18.42
CA ASN A 115 6.25 2.49 -19.76
C ASN A 115 6.94 3.86 -19.78
N LYS A 116 6.69 4.71 -18.76
CA LYS A 116 7.38 6.00 -18.60
C LYS A 116 8.85 5.84 -18.17
N GLY A 117 9.22 4.67 -17.63
CA GLY A 117 10.58 4.35 -17.22
C GLY A 117 10.82 4.55 -15.72
N ALA A 118 12.05 4.93 -15.36
CA ALA A 118 12.49 4.97 -13.97
C ALA A 118 11.74 6.03 -13.12
N ILE A 119 11.24 5.62 -11.97
CA ILE A 119 10.60 6.47 -10.95
C ILE A 119 11.66 6.92 -9.96
N LYS A 120 11.77 8.23 -9.73
CA LYS A 120 12.72 8.81 -8.74
C LYS A 120 12.30 8.44 -7.31
N ALA A 121 13.27 8.12 -6.45
CA ALA A 121 13.04 7.77 -5.06
C ALA A 121 14.04 8.49 -4.14
N ASP A 122 13.93 9.81 -4.10
CA ASP A 122 14.89 10.71 -3.43
C ASP A 122 14.82 10.66 -1.89
N LYS A 123 13.70 10.15 -1.34
CA LYS A 123 13.51 10.00 0.12
C LYS A 123 14.48 8.96 0.70
N LYS A 124 14.94 9.17 1.93
CA LYS A 124 15.76 8.21 2.69
C LYS A 124 14.89 7.19 3.43
N GLY A 125 15.49 6.09 3.86
CA GLY A 125 14.82 5.04 4.66
C GLY A 125 14.33 3.83 3.86
N THR A 126 13.91 2.79 4.57
CA THR A 126 13.52 1.49 4.00
C THR A 126 12.22 1.57 3.18
N GLY A 127 11.29 2.45 3.55
CA GLY A 127 10.01 2.66 2.87
C GLY A 127 10.03 3.60 1.65
N LYS A 128 11.21 4.07 1.22
CA LYS A 128 11.32 5.13 0.20
C LYS A 128 10.67 4.83 -1.15
N HIS A 129 10.68 3.57 -1.59
CA HIS A 129 10.11 3.17 -2.88
C HIS A 129 8.57 3.15 -2.83
N GLY A 130 7.99 2.71 -1.71
CA GLY A 130 6.53 2.78 -1.50
C GLY A 130 6.05 4.22 -1.54
N LEU A 131 6.69 5.10 -0.75
CA LEU A 131 6.37 6.54 -0.75
C LEU A 131 6.51 7.19 -2.12
N ALA A 132 7.54 6.84 -2.89
CA ALA A 132 7.75 7.36 -4.23
C ALA A 132 6.71 6.83 -5.24
N LEU A 133 6.27 5.58 -5.08
CA LEU A 133 5.21 4.99 -5.90
C LEU A 133 3.84 5.63 -5.61
N GLU A 134 3.49 5.80 -4.34
CA GLU A 134 2.28 6.52 -3.92
C GLU A 134 2.24 7.92 -4.50
N GLU A 135 3.36 8.65 -4.39
CA GLU A 135 3.51 9.98 -4.97
C GLU A 135 3.39 9.96 -6.51
N ALA A 136 3.91 8.93 -7.18
CA ALA A 136 3.78 8.75 -8.62
C ALA A 136 2.32 8.49 -9.06
N LEU A 137 1.54 7.79 -8.23
CA LEU A 137 0.10 7.54 -8.44
C LEU A 137 -0.78 8.73 -8.05
N GLY A 138 -0.24 9.70 -7.32
CA GLY A 138 -0.99 10.84 -6.80
C GLY A 138 -1.80 10.52 -5.54
N ILE A 139 -1.40 9.48 -4.81
CA ILE A 139 -1.97 9.13 -3.51
C ILE A 139 -1.39 10.12 -2.49
N SER A 140 -2.26 10.83 -1.78
CA SER A 140 -1.85 11.75 -0.72
C SER A 140 -1.29 10.97 0.46
N ALA A 141 -0.17 11.40 1.01
CA ALA A 141 0.38 10.85 2.25
C ALA A 141 -0.59 11.13 3.42
N ASN A 142 -1.53 10.22 3.65
CA ASN A 142 -2.38 10.25 4.83
C ASN A 142 -1.86 9.22 5.83
N SER A 143 -1.75 9.61 7.10
CA SER A 143 -1.46 8.69 8.20
C SER A 143 -2.61 7.73 8.53
N SER A 144 -3.67 7.73 7.70
CA SER A 144 -4.87 6.92 7.91
C SER A 144 -4.59 5.44 7.68
N LYS A 145 -5.26 4.57 8.43
CA LYS A 145 -5.27 3.11 8.22
C LYS A 145 -6.01 2.66 6.95
N LYS A 146 -6.38 3.58 6.06
CA LYS A 146 -7.15 3.25 4.84
C LYS A 146 -6.20 2.68 3.78
N PRO A 147 -6.68 1.77 2.93
CA PRO A 147 -5.88 1.25 1.81
C PRO A 147 -5.42 2.37 0.88
N ASP A 148 -4.26 2.16 0.26
CA ASP A 148 -3.53 3.20 -0.49
C ASP A 148 -4.25 3.64 -1.78
N PHE A 149 -4.82 2.69 -2.54
CA PHE A 149 -5.44 2.97 -3.84
C PHE A 149 -6.82 2.34 -3.95
N MET A 150 -7.89 3.14 -3.81
CA MET A 150 -9.29 2.68 -4.01
C MET A 150 -9.62 1.36 -3.29
N GLY A 151 -9.16 1.20 -2.04
CA GLY A 151 -9.38 -0.04 -1.27
C GLY A 151 -8.30 -1.11 -1.43
N ILE A 152 -7.23 -0.86 -2.20
CA ILE A 152 -6.10 -1.77 -2.43
C ILE A 152 -4.86 -1.27 -1.68
N GLU A 153 -4.26 -2.12 -0.86
CA GLU A 153 -2.96 -1.89 -0.22
C GLU A 153 -1.81 -2.08 -1.24
N LEU A 154 -0.83 -1.18 -1.26
CA LEU A 154 0.34 -1.27 -2.15
C LEU A 154 1.58 -1.67 -1.37
N LYS A 155 2.33 -2.66 -1.88
CA LYS A 155 3.58 -3.12 -1.27
C LYS A 155 4.70 -3.26 -2.30
N THR A 156 5.65 -2.32 -2.30
CA THR A 156 6.86 -2.43 -3.14
C THR A 156 7.83 -3.49 -2.61
N LYS A 157 8.38 -4.33 -3.48
CA LYS A 157 9.28 -5.45 -3.16
C LYS A 157 10.51 -5.44 -4.06
N LYS A 158 11.70 -5.72 -3.50
CA LYS A 158 12.94 -5.85 -4.28
C LYS A 158 13.28 -7.30 -4.62
N ASP A 159 12.89 -8.21 -3.74
CA ASP A 159 13.24 -9.62 -3.81
C ASP A 159 12.14 -10.46 -3.12
N LYS A 160 12.38 -11.76 -3.04
CA LYS A 160 11.50 -12.74 -2.39
C LYS A 160 11.86 -12.97 -0.91
N SER A 161 12.53 -12.02 -0.25
CA SER A 161 12.85 -12.11 1.18
C SER A 161 11.58 -12.21 2.05
N LEU A 162 11.76 -12.49 3.34
CA LEU A 162 10.67 -12.53 4.31
C LEU A 162 9.89 -11.22 4.35
N GLN A 163 8.59 -11.30 4.16
CA GLN A 163 7.69 -10.15 4.09
C GLN A 163 6.89 -10.02 5.37
N THR A 164 6.95 -8.86 6.02
CA THR A 164 6.05 -8.56 7.14
C THR A 164 4.63 -8.36 6.62
N LEU A 165 3.70 -9.12 7.19
CA LEU A 165 2.27 -9.00 6.99
C LEU A 165 1.72 -7.96 7.99
N PHE A 166 1.78 -8.26 9.27
CA PHE A 166 1.26 -7.40 10.33
C PHE A 166 2.08 -7.54 11.63
N SER A 167 1.80 -6.66 12.59
CA SER A 167 2.30 -6.77 13.96
C SER A 167 1.13 -7.05 14.89
N ARG A 168 1.29 -8.01 15.81
CA ARG A 168 0.25 -8.39 16.78
C ARG A 168 0.88 -8.95 18.05
N THR A 169 0.50 -8.42 19.21
CA THR A 169 0.87 -8.99 20.51
C THR A 169 0.14 -10.31 20.74
N PRO A 170 0.70 -11.25 21.54
CA PRO A 170 -0.01 -12.47 21.91
C PRO A 170 -1.41 -12.19 22.47
N SER A 171 -2.36 -13.06 22.14
CA SER A 171 -3.72 -13.04 22.70
C SER A 171 -3.68 -13.45 24.17
N ASN A 172 -2.86 -14.45 24.49
CA ASN A 172 -2.72 -15.00 25.83
C ASN A 172 -1.24 -15.17 26.18
N TYR A 173 -0.88 -14.86 27.43
CA TYR A 173 0.43 -15.21 28.00
C TYR A 173 0.25 -16.37 28.99
N ASN A 174 0.87 -17.51 28.69
CA ASN A 174 0.66 -18.77 29.42
C ASN A 174 1.81 -19.08 30.38
N TYR A 175 2.98 -18.45 30.19
CA TYR A 175 4.16 -18.60 31.05
C TYR A 175 4.71 -17.28 31.59
N ALA A 176 4.50 -16.18 30.85
CA ALA A 176 4.82 -14.83 31.29
C ALA A 176 3.56 -14.15 31.82
N ILE A 177 3.71 -13.15 32.69
CA ILE A 177 2.57 -12.32 33.12
C ILE A 177 2.12 -11.42 31.96
N ASP A 178 3.11 -10.85 31.26
CA ASP A 178 2.90 -9.94 30.15
C ASP A 178 4.15 -9.91 29.25
N LYS A 179 4.15 -8.98 28.29
CA LYS A 179 5.32 -8.69 27.43
C LYS A 179 6.58 -8.33 28.22
N ASN A 180 6.46 -7.57 29.30
CA ASN A 180 7.62 -7.12 30.08
C ASN A 180 8.26 -8.30 30.81
N ASP A 181 7.45 -9.19 31.37
CA ASP A 181 7.90 -10.42 32.00
C ASP A 181 8.52 -11.39 30.98
N LEU A 182 7.93 -11.53 29.79
CA LEU A 182 8.53 -12.28 28.69
C LEU A 182 9.92 -11.74 28.34
N PHE A 183 10.06 -10.42 28.18
CA PHE A 183 11.35 -9.79 27.90
C PHE A 183 12.36 -10.05 29.02
N ARG A 184 11.98 -9.85 30.29
CA ARG A 184 12.90 -10.09 31.43
C ARG A 184 13.40 -11.53 31.49
N LYS A 185 12.53 -12.51 31.18
CA LYS A 185 12.86 -13.95 31.25
C LYS A 185 13.74 -14.42 30.10
N PHE A 186 13.58 -13.85 28.90
CA PHE A 186 14.19 -14.40 27.67
C PHE A 186 15.16 -13.46 26.95
N ALA A 187 15.28 -12.20 27.36
CA ALA A 187 16.25 -11.28 26.75
C ALA A 187 17.69 -11.73 27.02
N TYR A 188 18.53 -11.59 26.01
CA TYR A 188 19.98 -11.79 26.10
C TYR A 188 20.69 -10.43 26.15
N GLN A 189 21.93 -10.43 26.62
CA GLN A 189 22.79 -9.24 26.57
C GLN A 189 23.30 -9.06 25.13
N ASP A 190 22.99 -7.93 24.49
CA ASP A 190 23.55 -7.55 23.19
C ASP A 190 24.86 -6.74 23.41
N PRO A 191 26.04 -7.37 23.32
CA PRO A 191 27.30 -6.68 23.59
C PRO A 191 27.61 -5.60 22.54
N LYS A 192 27.11 -5.74 21.30
CA LYS A 192 27.36 -4.76 20.23
C LYS A 192 26.64 -3.45 20.48
N ARG A 193 25.50 -3.50 21.18
CA ARG A 193 24.67 -2.32 21.50
C ARG A 193 24.68 -1.95 22.98
N GLY A 194 25.35 -2.74 23.82
CA GLY A 194 25.47 -2.50 25.26
C GLY A 194 24.13 -2.51 26.00
N ARG A 195 23.19 -3.38 25.62
CA ARG A 195 21.82 -3.37 26.16
C ARG A 195 21.19 -4.76 26.16
N LYS A 196 20.15 -5.00 26.96
CA LYS A 196 19.35 -6.23 26.83
C LYS A 196 18.48 -6.20 25.57
N ALA A 197 18.31 -7.34 24.93
CA ALA A 197 17.48 -7.47 23.74
C ALA A 197 16.83 -8.85 23.61
N LEU A 198 15.69 -8.89 22.94
CA LEU A 198 15.04 -10.11 22.48
C LEU A 198 14.68 -9.89 21.01
N TYR A 199 15.69 -10.12 20.16
CA TYR A 199 15.57 -10.18 18.72
C TYR A 199 15.71 -11.63 18.27
N THR A 200 14.62 -12.21 17.79
CA THR A 200 14.61 -13.55 17.19
C THR A 200 13.57 -13.59 16.08
N SER A 201 13.76 -14.51 15.12
CA SER A 201 12.83 -14.82 14.03
C SER A 201 12.74 -16.33 13.92
N PHE A 202 11.56 -16.88 14.16
CA PHE A 202 11.36 -18.34 14.23
C PHE A 202 10.09 -18.77 13.51
N ASN A 203 10.09 -19.99 13.01
CA ASN A 203 8.95 -20.65 12.35
C ASN A 203 8.59 -21.93 13.14
N ASN A 204 8.11 -22.98 12.48
CA ASN A 204 7.82 -24.27 13.12
C ASN A 204 9.04 -25.08 13.59
N THR A 205 10.27 -24.62 13.28
CA THR A 205 11.51 -25.22 13.75
C THR A 205 12.14 -24.34 14.82
N PRO A 206 12.70 -24.92 15.91
CA PRO A 206 13.43 -24.17 16.93
C PRO A 206 14.54 -23.30 16.35
N ASP A 207 14.55 -22.02 16.69
CA ASP A 207 15.66 -21.11 16.39
C ASP A 207 16.85 -21.32 17.36
N SER A 208 17.89 -20.49 17.24
CA SER A 208 19.06 -20.54 18.12
C SER A 208 18.75 -20.27 19.60
N LEU A 209 17.64 -19.57 19.89
CA LEU A 209 17.19 -19.34 21.26
C LEU A 209 16.19 -20.40 21.74
N GLY A 210 15.79 -21.35 20.88
CA GLY A 210 14.90 -22.46 21.19
C GLY A 210 13.40 -22.16 21.01
N PHE A 211 13.04 -21.03 20.39
CA PHE A 211 11.66 -20.66 20.07
C PHE A 211 11.19 -21.32 18.77
N TYR A 212 9.93 -21.76 18.74
CA TYR A 212 9.27 -22.25 17.54
C TYR A 212 7.74 -22.06 17.63
N LEU A 213 7.07 -22.19 16.50
CA LEU A 213 5.63 -22.15 16.36
C LEU A 213 5.05 -23.56 16.32
N ALA A 214 4.01 -23.79 17.12
CA ALA A 214 3.11 -24.93 16.99
C ALA A 214 1.69 -24.40 16.71
N THR A 215 0.84 -25.17 16.03
CA THR A 215 -0.50 -24.67 15.69
C THR A 215 -1.54 -25.78 15.61
N THR A 216 -2.75 -25.47 16.07
CA THR A 216 -3.97 -26.25 15.85
C THR A 216 -4.84 -25.54 14.80
N ASP A 217 -6.12 -25.88 14.69
CA ASP A 217 -7.06 -25.10 13.87
C ASP A 217 -7.58 -23.83 14.57
N GLN A 218 -7.45 -23.75 15.90
CA GLN A 218 -7.99 -22.64 16.70
C GLN A 218 -6.93 -21.61 17.11
N LYS A 219 -5.66 -22.02 17.24
CA LYS A 219 -4.60 -21.13 17.72
C LYS A 219 -3.22 -21.44 17.15
N ILE A 220 -2.33 -20.46 17.28
CA ILE A 220 -0.89 -20.60 17.07
C ILE A 220 -0.20 -20.34 18.41
N SER A 221 0.60 -21.30 18.87
CA SER A 221 1.33 -21.26 20.13
C SER A 221 2.81 -21.00 19.87
N VAL A 222 3.39 -20.07 20.64
CA VAL A 222 4.84 -19.89 20.71
C VAL A 222 5.38 -20.84 21.76
N MET A 223 6.23 -21.76 21.32
CA MET A 223 6.86 -22.78 22.13
C MET A 223 8.32 -22.42 22.39
N HIS A 224 8.83 -22.78 23.56
CA HIS A 224 10.25 -22.72 23.88
C HIS A 224 10.64 -23.94 24.71
N LYS A 225 11.58 -24.75 24.20
CA LYS A 225 12.03 -26.00 24.85
C LYS A 225 10.86 -26.86 25.37
N ASN A 226 9.88 -27.16 24.49
CA ASN A 226 8.67 -27.94 24.77
C ASN A 226 7.67 -27.33 25.76
N ARG A 227 7.76 -26.03 26.07
CA ARG A 227 6.79 -25.31 26.88
C ARG A 227 6.08 -24.23 26.06
N GLU A 228 4.76 -24.17 26.16
CA GLU A 228 3.96 -23.08 25.58
C GLU A 228 4.17 -21.79 26.39
N LEU A 229 4.64 -20.72 25.74
CA LEU A 229 4.90 -19.43 26.38
C LEU A 229 3.72 -18.47 26.27
N CYS A 230 3.16 -18.38 25.07
CA CYS A 230 2.04 -17.53 24.73
C CYS A 230 1.33 -18.07 23.48
N SER A 231 0.11 -17.63 23.24
CA SER A 231 -0.67 -18.03 22.07
C SER A 231 -1.36 -16.85 21.38
N TYR A 232 -1.76 -17.12 20.16
CA TYR A 232 -2.51 -16.24 19.28
C TYR A 232 -3.74 -16.99 18.79
N GLU A 233 -4.91 -16.45 19.08
CA GLU A 233 -6.15 -17.02 18.58
C GLU A 233 -6.26 -16.81 17.06
N ALA A 234 -6.77 -17.81 16.34
CA ALA A 234 -6.87 -17.76 14.89
C ALA A 234 -7.73 -16.58 14.42
N GLU A 235 -8.77 -16.23 15.18
CA GLU A 235 -9.66 -15.10 14.91
C GLU A 235 -8.94 -13.74 14.99
N ASP A 236 -7.99 -13.58 15.92
CA ASP A 236 -7.18 -12.36 16.06
C ASP A 236 -6.21 -12.20 14.88
N ILE A 237 -5.66 -13.32 14.41
CA ILE A 237 -4.79 -13.39 13.23
C ILE A 237 -5.60 -13.08 11.97
N GLU A 238 -6.79 -13.66 11.82
CA GLU A 238 -7.69 -13.40 10.71
C GLU A 238 -8.09 -11.92 10.66
N SER A 239 -8.50 -11.35 11.80
CA SER A 239 -8.82 -9.93 11.92
C SER A 239 -7.63 -9.04 11.55
N ALA A 240 -6.41 -9.43 11.93
CA ALA A 240 -5.19 -8.73 11.53
C ALA A 240 -4.97 -8.77 10.01
N LEU A 241 -5.11 -9.94 9.39
CA LEU A 241 -5.00 -10.12 7.95
C LEU A 241 -6.04 -9.28 7.20
N LEU A 242 -7.32 -9.37 7.57
CA LEU A 242 -8.41 -8.68 6.89
C LEU A 242 -8.30 -7.15 6.99
N SER A 243 -7.78 -6.63 8.12
CA SER A 243 -7.68 -5.19 8.36
C SER A 243 -6.82 -4.43 7.35
N LYS A 244 -5.84 -5.10 6.73
CA LYS A 244 -4.89 -4.47 5.79
C LYS A 244 -4.71 -5.21 4.47
N HIS A 245 -4.97 -6.51 4.48
CA HIS A 245 -4.59 -7.39 3.38
C HIS A 245 -5.79 -7.95 2.63
N THR A 246 -7.01 -7.43 2.81
CA THR A 246 -8.17 -7.92 2.04
C THR A 246 -7.96 -7.83 0.52
N ARG A 247 -7.30 -6.76 0.06
CA ARG A 247 -6.84 -6.58 -1.33
C ARG A 247 -5.42 -5.99 -1.27
N THR A 248 -4.43 -6.64 -1.86
CA THR A 248 -3.05 -6.17 -1.84
C THR A 248 -2.37 -6.35 -3.20
N ALA A 249 -1.72 -5.31 -3.69
CA ALA A 249 -0.84 -5.36 -4.86
C ALA A 249 0.63 -5.39 -4.42
N TYR A 250 1.31 -6.50 -4.67
CA TYR A 250 2.74 -6.69 -4.48
C TYR A 250 3.48 -6.29 -5.75
N ILE A 251 4.23 -5.19 -5.66
CA ILE A 251 4.83 -4.50 -6.81
C ILE A 251 6.33 -4.75 -6.77
N TYR A 252 6.81 -5.63 -7.65
CA TYR A 252 8.21 -6.02 -7.71
C TYR A 252 8.99 -4.99 -8.53
N ILE A 253 10.10 -4.50 -7.96
CA ILE A 253 10.86 -3.38 -8.50
C ILE A 253 12.36 -3.70 -8.59
N THR A 254 13.03 -3.08 -9.56
CA THR A 254 14.50 -3.01 -9.62
C THR A 254 14.93 -1.62 -9.17
N ALA A 255 15.71 -1.52 -8.09
CA ALA A 255 16.18 -0.25 -7.54
C ALA A 255 17.59 0.09 -8.05
N LYS A 256 17.82 1.37 -8.34
CA LYS A 256 19.13 1.96 -8.70
C LYS A 256 19.51 3.03 -7.68
N SER A 257 20.77 3.05 -7.27
CA SER A 257 21.26 3.97 -6.23
C SER A 257 21.70 5.33 -6.76
N SER A 258 22.11 5.44 -8.03
CA SER A 258 22.65 6.68 -8.61
C SER A 258 22.14 6.90 -10.04
N PRO A 259 21.24 7.88 -10.29
CA PRO A 259 20.44 8.58 -9.27
C PRO A 259 19.45 7.62 -8.57
N PRO A 260 19.05 7.89 -7.31
CA PRO A 260 18.07 7.08 -6.59
C PRO A 260 16.75 6.93 -7.36
N SER A 261 16.49 5.73 -7.88
CA SER A 261 15.32 5.46 -8.72
C SER A 261 14.97 3.98 -8.71
N PHE A 262 13.81 3.64 -9.29
CA PHE A 262 13.41 2.25 -9.50
C PHE A 262 12.52 2.08 -10.72
N THR A 263 12.50 0.88 -11.28
CA THR A 263 11.56 0.46 -12.34
C THR A 263 10.60 -0.59 -11.80
N ILE A 264 9.38 -0.63 -12.33
CA ILE A 264 8.39 -1.66 -12.02
C ILE A 264 8.64 -2.84 -12.96
N ASN A 265 8.83 -4.03 -12.39
CA ASN A 265 9.09 -5.26 -13.14
C ASN A 265 7.78 -6.00 -13.39
N SER A 266 7.08 -6.35 -12.31
CA SER A 266 5.81 -7.08 -12.33
C SER A 266 4.95 -6.71 -11.14
N VAL A 267 3.66 -7.01 -11.22
CA VAL A 267 2.70 -6.74 -10.15
C VAL A 267 1.83 -7.97 -9.91
N LYS A 268 1.89 -8.50 -8.68
CA LYS A 268 0.99 -9.56 -8.22
C LYS A 268 -0.14 -8.96 -7.42
N TYR A 269 -1.36 -9.14 -7.85
CA TYR A 269 -2.54 -8.72 -7.11
C TYR A 269 -3.16 -9.92 -6.41
N CYS A 270 -3.48 -9.76 -5.13
CA CYS A 270 -3.94 -10.81 -4.24
C CYS A 270 -5.20 -10.38 -3.47
N GLN A 271 -6.16 -11.29 -3.30
CA GLN A 271 -7.45 -11.00 -2.66
C GLN A 271 -7.88 -12.11 -1.69
N HIS A 272 -8.56 -11.68 -0.62
CA HIS A 272 -9.16 -12.55 0.39
C HIS A 272 -8.12 -13.46 1.07
N PRO A 273 -7.29 -12.90 1.98
CA PRO A 273 -6.37 -13.72 2.77
C PRO A 273 -7.18 -14.72 3.60
N SER A 274 -6.68 -15.95 3.73
CA SER A 274 -7.40 -17.02 4.40
C SER A 274 -6.66 -17.48 5.66
N ILE A 275 -7.36 -17.48 6.80
CA ILE A 275 -6.81 -18.01 8.06
C ILE A 275 -6.45 -19.49 7.92
N ILE A 276 -7.29 -20.30 7.24
CA ILE A 276 -7.02 -21.72 7.01
C ILE A 276 -5.71 -21.91 6.23
N ARG A 277 -5.49 -21.10 5.17
CA ARG A 277 -4.23 -21.14 4.41
C ARG A 277 -3.05 -20.62 5.24
N PHE A 278 -3.25 -19.61 6.09
CA PHE A 278 -2.24 -19.10 7.01
C PHE A 278 -1.78 -20.18 8.00
N LEU A 279 -2.70 -20.87 8.67
CA LEU A 279 -2.38 -21.95 9.62
C LEU A 279 -1.64 -23.10 8.93
N ARG A 280 -2.04 -23.47 7.70
CA ARG A 280 -1.28 -24.42 6.88
C ARG A 280 0.16 -23.95 6.63
N LEU A 281 0.34 -22.68 6.25
CA LEU A 281 1.67 -22.09 6.02
C LEU A 281 2.52 -22.02 7.31
N VAL A 282 1.91 -21.92 8.49
CA VAL A 282 2.60 -22.08 9.78
C VAL A 282 3.13 -23.50 9.93
N ARG A 283 2.30 -24.52 9.69
CA ARG A 283 2.70 -25.95 9.76
C ARG A 283 3.81 -26.29 8.78
N GLU A 284 3.81 -25.66 7.61
CA GLU A 284 4.83 -25.82 6.56
C GLU A 284 6.11 -25.01 6.82
N GLY A 285 6.19 -24.24 7.91
CA GLY A 285 7.37 -23.43 8.24
C GLY A 285 7.59 -22.25 7.29
N LYS A 286 6.53 -21.76 6.64
CA LYS A 286 6.55 -20.62 5.70
C LYS A 286 6.20 -19.29 6.38
N ILE A 287 5.52 -19.35 7.54
CA ILE A 287 5.26 -18.21 8.42
C ILE A 287 6.33 -18.13 9.50
N TYR A 288 6.78 -16.91 9.78
CA TYR A 288 7.73 -16.57 10.82
C TYR A 288 7.11 -15.56 11.78
N LEU A 289 7.52 -15.61 13.04
CA LEU A 289 7.24 -14.60 14.03
C LEU A 289 8.56 -13.99 14.49
N ASP A 290 8.68 -12.67 14.34
CA ASP A 290 9.82 -11.93 14.87
C ASP A 290 9.45 -11.30 16.21
N PHE A 291 10.26 -11.57 17.24
CA PHE A 291 10.27 -10.75 18.45
C PHE A 291 11.25 -9.62 18.23
N THR A 292 10.82 -8.37 18.46
CA THR A 292 11.66 -7.19 18.22
C THR A 292 11.68 -6.26 19.43
N LEU A 293 12.06 -6.81 20.58
CA LEU A 293 12.08 -6.09 21.86
C LEU A 293 13.51 -5.73 22.25
N SER A 294 13.68 -4.58 22.89
CA SER A 294 14.98 -4.17 23.39
C SER A 294 14.89 -3.16 24.51
N GLU A 295 15.94 -3.06 25.30
CA GLU A 295 16.05 -2.08 26.37
C GLU A 295 16.33 -0.67 25.82
N LYS A 296 15.73 0.33 26.47
CA LYS A 296 15.98 1.76 26.27
C LYS A 296 15.86 2.47 27.61
N GLY A 297 16.99 2.61 28.31
CA GLY A 297 17.00 3.05 29.71
C GLY A 297 16.23 2.04 30.56
N GLU A 298 15.36 2.50 31.45
CA GLU A 298 14.52 1.65 32.30
C GLU A 298 13.28 1.07 31.59
N LYS A 299 13.03 1.45 30.33
CA LYS A 299 11.85 1.03 29.57
C LYS A 299 12.21 0.02 28.48
N ILE A 300 11.21 -0.79 28.11
CA ILE A 300 11.30 -1.66 26.93
C ILE A 300 10.86 -0.87 25.69
N LYS A 301 11.76 -0.79 24.72
CA LYS A 301 11.46 -0.37 23.37
C LYS A 301 10.96 -1.57 22.56
N ASP A 302 9.66 -1.52 22.27
CA ASP A 302 8.93 -2.53 21.53
C ASP A 302 8.80 -2.12 20.05
N HIS A 303 9.45 -2.85 19.16
CA HIS A 303 9.28 -2.69 17.71
C HIS A 303 8.20 -3.62 17.13
N GLY A 304 7.57 -4.44 17.97
CA GLY A 304 6.45 -5.31 17.63
C GLY A 304 6.78 -6.80 17.67
N PHE A 305 5.71 -7.56 17.51
CA PHE A 305 5.70 -9.00 17.27
C PHE A 305 5.28 -9.19 15.82
N LEU A 306 6.27 -9.30 14.92
CA LEU A 306 6.03 -9.15 13.49
C LEU A 306 5.76 -10.50 12.86
N TRP A 307 4.57 -10.67 12.32
CA TRP A 307 4.20 -11.85 11.54
C TRP A 307 4.69 -11.69 10.11
N ARG A 308 5.48 -12.64 9.66
CA ARG A 308 6.16 -12.60 8.36
C ARG A 308 5.92 -13.88 7.57
N ILE A 309 6.04 -13.79 6.25
CA ILE A 309 5.84 -14.90 5.32
C ILE A 309 7.01 -14.95 4.33
N LYS A 310 7.42 -16.16 3.90
CA LYS A 310 8.37 -16.30 2.80
C LYS A 310 7.79 -15.67 1.52
N GLY A 311 8.58 -14.86 0.82
CA GLY A 311 8.09 -14.06 -0.30
C GLY A 311 7.55 -14.88 -1.47
N ASP A 312 8.03 -16.12 -1.63
CA ASP A 312 7.55 -17.09 -2.63
C ASP A 312 6.22 -17.77 -2.26
N SER A 313 5.78 -17.63 -1.01
CA SER A 313 4.58 -18.27 -0.46
C SER A 313 3.42 -17.29 -0.33
N ILE A 314 3.62 -16.02 -0.72
CA ILE A 314 2.66 -14.94 -0.51
C ILE A 314 1.34 -15.20 -1.23
N ASN A 315 1.38 -15.73 -2.46
CA ASN A 315 0.21 -16.08 -3.25
C ASN A 315 -0.62 -17.19 -2.59
N THR A 316 0.04 -18.15 -1.92
CA THR A 316 -0.63 -19.25 -1.23
C THR A 316 -1.51 -18.78 -0.07
N LEU A 317 -1.25 -17.60 0.52
CA LEU A 317 -2.07 -17.02 1.59
C LEU A 317 -3.49 -16.63 1.14
N TYR A 318 -3.67 -16.31 -0.14
CA TYR A 318 -4.86 -15.64 -0.66
C TYR A 318 -5.74 -16.56 -1.50
N LEU A 319 -7.06 -16.47 -1.36
CA LEU A 319 -7.99 -17.30 -2.14
C LEU A 319 -7.89 -17.03 -3.65
N SER A 320 -7.65 -15.78 -4.05
CA SER A 320 -7.45 -15.36 -5.44
C SER A 320 -6.16 -14.55 -5.60
N ASN A 321 -5.47 -14.75 -6.72
CA ASN A 321 -4.35 -13.93 -7.13
C ASN A 321 -4.20 -13.91 -8.66
N GLU A 322 -3.69 -12.82 -9.20
CA GLU A 322 -3.42 -12.63 -10.63
C GLU A 322 -2.18 -11.76 -10.86
N ASP A 323 -1.57 -11.88 -12.04
CA ASP A 323 -0.48 -11.02 -12.48
C ASP A 323 -1.07 -9.86 -13.30
N LEU A 324 -0.90 -8.61 -12.82
CA LEU A 324 -1.46 -7.43 -13.49
C LEU A 324 -0.56 -6.89 -14.61
N ILE A 325 0.77 -7.04 -14.50
CA ILE A 325 1.80 -6.35 -15.32
C ILE A 325 3.06 -7.19 -15.52
#